data_AF-A0A353XQP6-F1
#
_entry.id   AF-A0A353XQP6-F1
#
_cell.length_a   1.000
_cell.length_b   1.000
_cell.length_c   1.000
_cell.angle_alpha   90.00
_cell.angle_beta   90.00
_cell.angle_gamma   90.00
#
_symmetry.space_group_name_H-M   'P 1'
#
loop_
_entity.id
_entity.type
_entity.pdbx_description
1 polymer ?
#
loop_
_entity_poly.entity_id
_entity_poly.type
_entity_poly.pdbx_seq_one_letter_code
_entity_poly.pdbx_strand_id
1 'polypeptide(L)'
;NRDVCQHRLAALAKKAGIVNAEQSKAEDEQLADHLIAQVRTLIEETNISRSVEGMNQSDFKKIAKAAAAEVKDTYSVPRYFTQAEIIEILNKIKDLSESLSK
;
A
#
# COMPACT_ATOMS: atom_id res chain seq x y z
N ASN A 1 -6.71 0.37 2.77
CA ASN A 1 -7.13 1.04 1.51
C ASN A 1 -7.82 0.11 0.55
N ARG A 2 -7.33 -1.11 0.35
CA ARG A 2 -7.92 -2.10 -0.57
C ARG A 2 -9.46 -2.18 -0.47
N ASP A 3 -10.01 -2.31 0.73
CA ASP A 3 -11.47 -2.44 0.92
C ASP A 3 -12.20 -1.10 0.77
N VAL A 4 -11.79 -0.07 1.50
CA VAL A 4 -12.46 1.25 1.51
C VAL A 4 -12.35 2.03 0.19
N CYS A 5 -11.40 1.64 -0.68
CA CYS A 5 -11.18 2.28 -1.99
C CYS A 5 -11.43 1.34 -3.15
N GLN A 6 -12.02 0.16 -2.93
CA GLN A 6 -12.15 -0.89 -3.95
C GLN A 6 -12.69 -0.34 -5.28
N HIS A 7 -13.81 0.38 -5.26
CA HIS A 7 -14.39 0.99 -6.46
C HIS A 7 -13.45 1.98 -7.17
N ARG A 8 -12.75 2.83 -6.39
CA ARG A 8 -11.80 3.81 -6.94
C ARG A 8 -10.56 3.12 -7.53
N LEU A 9 -10.09 2.03 -6.91
CA LEU A 9 -8.96 1.24 -7.40
C LEU A 9 -9.35 0.49 -8.69
N ALA A 10 -10.55 -0.10 -8.75
CA ALA A 10 -11.07 -0.71 -9.96
C ALA A 10 -11.23 0.29 -11.11
N ALA A 11 -11.77 1.48 -10.82
CA ALA A 11 -11.87 2.57 -11.80
C ALA A 11 -10.49 3.02 -12.30
N LEU A 12 -9.49 3.11 -11.40
CA LEU A 12 -8.12 3.43 -11.76
C LEU A 12 -7.51 2.33 -12.65
N ALA A 13 -7.75 1.05 -12.34
CA ALA A 13 -7.28 -0.07 -13.16
C ALA A 13 -7.78 0.04 -14.61
N LYS A 14 -9.08 0.33 -14.79
CA LYS A 14 -9.69 0.55 -16.11
C LYS A 14 -9.08 1.75 -16.82
N LYS A 15 -8.94 2.88 -16.14
CA LYS A 15 -8.42 4.13 -16.73
C LYS A 15 -6.93 4.09 -17.06
N ALA A 16 -6.15 3.34 -16.29
CA ALA A 16 -4.73 3.14 -16.52
C ALA A 16 -4.44 2.15 -17.65
N GLY A 17 -5.45 1.50 -18.23
CA GLY A 17 -5.28 0.54 -19.32
C GLY A 17 -4.62 -0.78 -18.90
N ILE A 18 -4.57 -1.08 -17.59
CA ILE A 18 -3.94 -2.29 -17.06
C ILE A 18 -4.86 -3.52 -17.08
N VAL A 19 -6.10 -3.36 -17.56
CA VAL A 19 -7.08 -4.43 -17.77
C VAL A 19 -7.60 -4.39 -19.19
N ASN A 20 -7.73 -5.57 -19.82
CA ASN A 20 -8.29 -5.70 -21.15
C ASN A 20 -9.83 -5.65 -21.14
N ALA A 21 -10.45 -5.66 -22.33
CA ALA A 21 -11.91 -5.56 -22.49
C ALA A 21 -12.67 -6.68 -21.73
N GLU A 22 -12.14 -7.90 -21.70
CA GLU A 22 -12.76 -9.01 -20.98
C GLU A 22 -12.59 -8.85 -19.45
N GLN A 23 -11.40 -8.49 -19.00
CA GLN A 23 -11.12 -8.22 -17.59
C GLN A 23 -11.94 -7.04 -17.05
N SER A 24 -12.25 -6.04 -17.89
CA SER A 24 -12.99 -4.84 -17.48
C SER A 24 -14.40 -5.11 -16.94
N LYS A 25 -14.94 -6.31 -17.22
CA LYS A 25 -16.26 -6.79 -16.76
C LYS A 25 -16.20 -7.49 -15.39
N ALA A 26 -15.00 -7.71 -14.85
CA ALA A 26 -14.81 -8.32 -13.54
C ALA A 26 -15.32 -7.41 -12.41
N GLU A 27 -15.56 -8.01 -11.25
CA GLU A 27 -15.98 -7.28 -10.05
C GLU A 27 -14.89 -6.32 -9.57
N ASP A 28 -15.31 -5.20 -8.94
CA ASP A 28 -14.36 -4.19 -8.46
C ASP A 28 -13.31 -4.77 -7.50
N GLU A 29 -13.68 -5.83 -6.77
CA GLU A 29 -12.79 -6.58 -5.90
C GLU A 29 -11.59 -7.15 -6.67
N GLN A 30 -11.88 -7.85 -7.76
CA GLN A 30 -10.88 -8.50 -8.60
C GLN A 30 -10.02 -7.46 -9.34
N LEU A 31 -10.64 -6.36 -9.78
CA LEU A 31 -9.94 -5.28 -10.46
C LEU A 31 -9.01 -4.49 -9.53
N ALA A 32 -9.41 -4.28 -8.27
CA ALA A 32 -8.57 -3.65 -7.26
C ALA A 32 -7.34 -4.52 -6.95
N ASP A 33 -7.52 -5.83 -6.79
CA ASP A 33 -6.40 -6.77 -6.59
C ASP A 33 -5.48 -6.83 -7.80
N HIS A 34 -6.04 -6.82 -9.01
CA HIS A 34 -5.26 -6.78 -10.25
C HIS A 34 -4.38 -5.52 -10.33
N LEU A 35 -4.92 -4.35 -9.99
CA LEU A 35 -4.13 -3.12 -9.89
C LEU A 35 -3.00 -3.24 -8.86
N ILE A 36 -3.28 -3.78 -7.67
CA ILE A 36 -2.26 -3.97 -6.63
C ILE A 36 -1.15 -4.92 -7.12
N ALA A 37 -1.52 -5.99 -7.81
CA ALA A 37 -0.57 -6.93 -8.41
C ALA A 37 0.32 -6.24 -9.46
N GLN A 38 -0.29 -5.45 -10.36
CA GLN A 38 0.46 -4.71 -11.39
C GLN A 38 1.43 -3.68 -10.79
N VAL A 39 1.06 -2.99 -9.71
CA VAL A 39 1.99 -2.09 -9.00
C VAL A 39 3.17 -2.87 -8.42
N ARG A 40 2.94 -4.07 -7.88
CA ARG A 40 4.02 -4.93 -7.37
C ARG A 40 4.95 -5.41 -8.49
N THR A 41 4.40 -5.84 -9.62
CA THR A 41 5.19 -6.21 -10.81
C THR A 41 6.01 -5.03 -11.31
N LEU A 42 5.42 -3.83 -11.39
CA LEU A 42 6.14 -2.63 -11.82
C LEU A 42 7.34 -2.31 -10.90
N ILE A 43 7.17 -2.43 -9.59
CA ILE A 43 8.26 -2.24 -8.62
C ILE A 43 9.42 -3.21 -8.90
N GLU A 44 9.11 -4.48 -9.21
CA GLU A 44 10.10 -5.50 -9.54
C GLU A 44 10.80 -5.21 -10.88
N GLU A 45 10.04 -4.92 -11.94
CA GLU A 45 10.57 -4.64 -13.27
C GLU A 45 11.45 -3.37 -13.32
N THR A 46 11.16 -2.39 -12.47
CA THR A 46 11.92 -1.14 -12.37
C THR A 46 13.07 -1.20 -11.37
N ASN A 47 13.32 -2.37 -10.76
CA ASN A 47 14.36 -2.59 -9.75
C ASN A 47 14.26 -1.63 -8.55
N ILE A 48 13.05 -1.24 -8.16
CA ILE A 48 12.83 -0.47 -6.93
C ILE A 48 12.98 -1.42 -5.74
N SER A 49 13.85 -1.07 -4.78
CA SER A 49 14.03 -1.89 -3.59
C SER A 49 12.72 -2.05 -2.82
N ARG A 50 12.40 -3.29 -2.46
CA ARG A 50 11.24 -3.65 -1.64
C ARG A 50 11.56 -3.71 -0.15
N SER A 51 12.82 -3.47 0.23
CA SER A 51 13.29 -3.45 1.62
C SER A 51 13.65 -2.04 2.07
N VAL A 52 13.47 -1.80 3.37
CA VAL A 52 13.97 -0.62 4.07
C VAL A 52 15.03 -1.08 5.07
N GLU A 53 16.29 -0.81 4.76
CA GLU A 53 17.40 -1.19 5.63
C GLU A 53 17.43 -0.37 6.93
N GLY A 54 17.86 -0.99 8.02
CA GLY A 54 18.09 -0.28 9.28
C GLY A 54 16.82 0.15 10.03
N MET A 55 15.64 -0.39 9.69
CA MET A 55 14.40 -0.12 10.45
C MET A 55 14.55 -0.49 11.93
N ASN A 56 14.45 0.51 12.80
CA ASN A 56 14.53 0.35 14.24
C ASN A 56 13.12 0.36 14.87
N GLN A 57 12.76 -0.73 15.53
CA GLN A 57 11.43 -0.90 16.13
C GLN A 57 11.18 0.12 17.27
N SER A 58 12.22 0.61 17.93
CA SER A 58 12.08 1.62 18.98
C SER A 58 11.52 2.97 18.46
N ASP A 59 11.69 3.25 17.17
CA ASP A 59 11.18 4.47 16.54
C ASP A 59 9.71 4.37 16.13
N PHE A 60 9.10 3.18 16.09
CA PHE A 60 7.79 2.97 15.49
C PHE A 60 6.68 3.76 16.16
N LYS A 61 6.74 3.91 17.49
CA LYS A 61 5.77 4.73 18.24
C LYS A 61 5.86 6.21 17.84
N LYS A 62 7.08 6.71 17.63
CA LYS A 62 7.34 8.10 17.22
C LYS A 62 6.87 8.32 15.78
N ILE A 63 7.20 7.41 14.86
CA ILE A 63 6.77 7.44 13.45
C ILE A 63 5.24 7.43 13.37
N ALA A 64 4.58 6.50 14.08
CA ALA A 64 3.13 6.40 14.05
C ALA A 64 2.42 7.65 14.57
N LYS A 65 2.98 8.30 15.62
CA LYS A 65 2.46 9.57 16.13
C LYS A 65 2.62 10.69 15.09
N ALA A 66 3.78 10.78 14.44
CA ALA A 66 4.04 11.80 13.43
C ALA A 66 3.14 11.63 12.20
N ALA A 67 2.99 10.41 11.68
CA ALA A 67 2.12 10.12 10.53
C ALA A 67 0.65 10.44 10.81
N ALA A 68 0.15 10.12 12.01
CA ALA A 68 -1.22 10.46 12.40
C ALA A 68 -1.46 11.98 12.51
N ALA A 69 -0.45 12.74 12.95
CA ALA A 69 -0.52 14.20 13.02
C ALA A 69 -0.49 14.84 11.63
N GLU A 70 0.43 14.41 10.76
CA GLU A 70 0.59 14.94 9.40
C GLU A 70 -0.68 14.82 8.57
N VAL A 71 -1.32 13.64 8.60
CA VAL A 71 -2.55 13.37 7.85
C VAL A 71 -3.70 14.26 8.31
N LYS A 72 -3.75 14.63 9.59
CA LYS A 72 -4.79 15.54 10.10
C LYS A 72 -4.68 16.95 9.50
N ASP A 73 -3.45 17.39 9.24
CA ASP A 73 -3.17 18.79 8.91
C ASP A 73 -2.85 19.03 7.42
N THR A 74 -2.51 17.98 6.65
CA THR A 74 -1.91 18.15 5.31
C THR A 74 -2.77 17.63 4.15
N TYR A 75 -3.40 16.46 4.28
CA TYR A 75 -4.16 15.85 3.18
C TYR A 75 -5.20 14.84 3.67
N SER A 76 -6.32 14.74 2.94
CA SER A 76 -7.35 13.74 3.25
C SER A 76 -6.94 12.34 2.81
N VAL A 77 -7.05 11.37 3.72
CA VAL A 77 -6.89 9.94 3.43
C VAL A 77 -8.24 9.23 3.39
N PRO A 78 -8.39 8.16 2.61
CA PRO A 78 -9.64 7.40 2.54
C PRO A 78 -9.93 6.60 3.81
N ARG A 79 -8.90 6.29 4.61
CA ARG A 79 -9.05 5.66 5.91
C ARG A 79 -7.99 6.17 6.87
N TYR A 80 -8.44 6.68 8.01
CA TYR A 80 -7.57 7.01 9.13
C TYR A 80 -7.19 5.72 9.87
N PHE A 81 -5.92 5.62 10.24
CA PHE A 81 -5.40 4.51 11.04
C PHE A 81 -5.17 4.97 12.48
N THR A 82 -5.41 4.07 13.42
CA THR A 82 -4.96 4.21 14.80
C THR A 82 -3.44 4.06 14.87
N GLN A 83 -2.83 4.53 15.96
CA GLN A 83 -1.40 4.33 16.20
C GLN A 83 -1.01 2.84 16.16
N ALA A 84 -1.86 1.95 16.70
CA ALA A 84 -1.61 0.52 16.71
C ALA A 84 -1.57 -0.07 15.30
N GLU A 85 -2.52 0.32 14.43
CA GLU A 85 -2.54 -0.15 13.04
C GLU A 85 -1.34 0.37 12.24
N ILE A 86 -0.88 1.60 12.48
CA ILE A 86 0.33 2.12 11.81
C ILE A 86 1.56 1.32 12.26
N ILE A 87 1.68 1.02 13.56
CA ILE A 87 2.77 0.18 14.08
C ILE A 87 2.72 -1.23 13.48
N GLU A 88 1.54 -1.81 13.31
CA GLU A 88 1.37 -3.11 12.64
C GLU A 88 1.88 -3.08 11.19
N ILE A 89 1.58 -2.01 10.44
CA ILE A 89 2.11 -1.81 9.09
C ILE A 89 3.64 -1.72 9.12
N LEU A 90 4.22 -0.94 10.04
CA LEU A 90 5.68 -0.81 10.16
C LEU A 90 6.35 -2.15 10.50
N ASN A 91 5.75 -2.97 11.38
CA ASN A 91 6.26 -4.32 11.65
C ASN A 91 6.20 -5.19 10.39
N LYS A 92 5.10 -5.18 9.63
CA LYS A 92 5.02 -5.94 8.36
C LYS A 92 6.08 -5.51 7.34
N ILE A 93 6.38 -4.22 7.26
CA ILE A 93 7.45 -3.70 6.37
C ILE A 93 8.83 -4.17 6.86
N LYS A 94 9.08 -4.14 8.18
CA LYS A 94 10.32 -4.63 8.76
C LYS A 94 10.51 -6.13 8.52
N ASP A 95 9.49 -6.94 8.80
CA ASP A 95 9.53 -8.39 8.58
C ASP A 95 9.80 -8.73 7.10
N LEU A 96 9.12 -8.02 6.18
CA LEU A 96 9.36 -8.17 4.75
C LEU A 96 10.80 -7.78 4.38
N SER A 97 11.29 -6.66 4.90
CA SER A 97 12.66 -6.17 4.62
C SER A 97 13.70 -7.18 5.10
N GLU A 98 13.54 -7.71 6.31
CA GLU A 98 14.44 -8.73 6.88
C GLU A 98 14.38 -10.06 6.13
N SER A 99 13.22 -10.40 5.54
CA SER A 99 13.09 -11.60 4.71
C SER A 99 13.78 -11.48 3.34
N LEU A 100 13.89 -10.24 2.82
CA LEU A 100 14.50 -9.94 1.51
C LEU A 100 16.01 -9.69 1.60
N SER A 101 16.52 -9.41 2.80
CA SER A 101 17.97 -9.24 3.07
C SER A 101 18.71 -10.57 3.33
N LYS A 102 18.02 -11.72 3.26
CA LYS A 102 18.60 -13.07 3.37
C LYS A 102 18.84 -13.66 1.99
#